data_AF-A0A1B8EEY1-F1
#
_entry.id   AF-A0A1B8EEY1-F1
#
_cell.length_a   1.000
_cell.length_b   1.000
_cell.length_c   1.000
_cell.angle_alpha   90.00
_cell.angle_beta   90.00
_cell.angle_gamma   90.00
#
_symmetry.space_group_name_H-M   'P 1'
#
loop_
_entity.id
_entity.type
_entity.pdbx_description
1 polymer ?
#
loop_
_entity_poly.entity_id
_entity_poly.type
_entity_poly.pdbx_seq_one_letter_code
_entity_poly.pdbx_strand_id
1 'polypeptide(L)'
;MLNHRTIQIILDFDGTITTKDTIEPLVQSAIAFNHPSLSPSERSQTPEGEAWDNCKSQYLAELAEHYEKENNEPNDGAAVTGLAGLEREQRSLDALRDVELASVQRVGESGIFKGIPMEAFREMGRAAAMTGEAEGKDNRAVVVREDFRGFLGWLNQIVGGEFGVISVNWSWKWVRGVLDVVIGNFNVKIIYGYVVANDIDGSTGMIRGYPLHMLARRRTYLLTTADKLLAQKLMLHDKFSLGAVSPQPLTVYIGDSPTDLSPLLHADIGIIMESPSSTPGALRNLIEKCGYRVLPASKYKELYRKGDSEKVAILLSVNNFMEIKDSGMLEDEKWDPTAAKEAWKKAESED
;
A
#
# COMPACT_ATOMS: atom_id res chain seq x y z
N MET A 1 -22.04 -23.06 -19.22
CA MET A 1 -21.77 -21.71 -18.68
C MET A 1 -20.36 -21.76 -18.12
N LEU A 2 -19.44 -20.98 -18.66
CA LEU A 2 -18.05 -20.94 -18.22
C LEU A 2 -18.01 -20.26 -16.84
N ASN A 3 -17.63 -20.99 -15.79
CA ASN A 3 -17.41 -20.42 -14.46
C ASN A 3 -16.17 -19.52 -14.51
N HIS A 4 -16.36 -18.23 -14.75
CA HIS A 4 -15.28 -17.26 -14.67
C HIS A 4 -14.87 -17.14 -13.19
N ARG A 5 -13.56 -17.29 -12.92
CA ARG A 5 -13.01 -17.11 -11.58
C ARG A 5 -13.12 -15.64 -11.21
N THR A 6 -13.70 -15.35 -10.05
CA THR A 6 -13.81 -13.99 -9.54
C THR A 6 -12.44 -13.48 -9.07
N ILE A 7 -12.21 -12.17 -9.12
CA ILE A 7 -10.91 -11.56 -8.84
C ILE A 7 -11.06 -10.52 -7.74
N GLN A 8 -10.20 -10.62 -6.73
CA GLN A 8 -10.15 -9.71 -5.59
C GLN A 8 -8.79 -9.01 -5.59
N ILE A 9 -8.79 -7.71 -5.89
CA ILE A 9 -7.56 -6.92 -6.03
C ILE A 9 -7.40 -5.99 -4.83
N ILE A 10 -6.31 -6.10 -4.11
CA ILE A 10 -5.95 -5.19 -3.03
C ILE A 10 -4.76 -4.36 -3.49
N LEU A 11 -4.85 -3.04 -3.29
CA LEU A 11 -3.88 -2.07 -3.76
C LEU A 11 -3.30 -1.34 -2.55
N ASP A 12 -1.99 -1.10 -2.54
CA ASP A 12 -1.46 0.04 -1.81
C ASP A 12 -1.89 1.37 -2.47
N PHE A 13 -1.71 2.47 -1.77
CA PHE A 13 -2.09 3.80 -2.23
C PHE A 13 -0.89 4.64 -2.68
N ASP A 14 -0.05 5.03 -1.74
CA ASP A 14 1.10 5.90 -1.97
C ASP A 14 2.16 5.14 -2.78
N GLY A 15 2.64 5.71 -3.89
CA GLY A 15 3.61 5.03 -4.78
C GLY A 15 3.02 3.96 -5.70
N THR A 16 1.87 3.39 -5.34
CA THR A 16 1.13 2.39 -6.13
C THR A 16 0.01 3.00 -6.96
N ILE A 17 -1.03 3.59 -6.35
CA ILE A 17 -2.11 4.29 -7.05
C ILE A 17 -1.65 5.71 -7.41
N THR A 18 -1.07 6.42 -6.45
CA THR A 18 -0.40 7.69 -6.71
C THR A 18 1.04 7.44 -7.15
N THR A 19 1.60 8.36 -7.91
CA THR A 19 3.00 8.27 -8.38
C THR A 19 4.03 8.54 -7.29
N LYS A 20 3.61 9.10 -6.16
CA LYS A 20 4.45 9.53 -5.03
C LYS A 20 3.69 9.41 -3.72
N ASP A 21 4.43 9.48 -2.62
CA ASP A 21 3.90 9.66 -1.27
C ASP A 21 3.03 10.93 -1.15
N THR A 22 1.91 10.82 -0.43
CA THR A 22 0.93 11.90 -0.24
C THR A 22 0.84 12.42 1.21
N ILE A 23 1.76 12.02 2.10
CA ILE A 23 1.79 12.49 3.48
C ILE A 23 2.16 13.97 3.55
N GLU A 24 3.19 14.39 2.81
CA GLU A 24 3.57 15.81 2.72
C GLU A 24 2.40 16.66 2.16
N PRO A 25 1.77 16.31 1.01
CA PRO A 25 0.54 16.98 0.56
C PRO A 25 -0.60 17.03 1.58
N LEU A 26 -0.83 15.95 2.33
CA LEU A 26 -1.84 15.89 3.39
C LEU A 26 -1.55 16.92 4.49
N VAL A 27 -0.33 16.95 5.00
CA VAL A 27 0.10 17.91 6.02
C VAL A 27 0.01 19.34 5.52
N GLN A 28 0.50 19.62 4.30
CA GLN A 28 0.43 20.95 3.71
C GLN A 28 -1.02 21.42 3.49
N SER A 29 -1.93 20.50 3.13
CA SER A 29 -3.36 20.80 3.00
C SER A 29 -4.00 21.14 4.35
N ALA A 30 -3.59 20.45 5.43
CA ALA A 30 -4.04 20.74 6.78
C ALA A 30 -3.57 22.12 7.27
N ILE A 31 -2.28 22.45 7.07
CA ILE A 31 -1.72 23.77 7.40
C ILE A 31 -2.41 24.86 6.59
N ALA A 32 -2.64 24.64 5.29
CA ALA A 32 -3.35 25.57 4.42
C ALA A 32 -4.80 25.81 4.87
N PHE A 33 -5.47 24.77 5.38
CA PHE A 33 -6.83 24.89 5.88
C PHE A 33 -6.92 25.80 7.13
N ASN A 34 -5.94 25.68 8.03
CA ASN A 34 -5.87 26.54 9.22
C ASN A 34 -5.38 27.96 8.88
N HIS A 35 -4.60 28.12 7.81
CA HIS A 35 -4.00 29.38 7.38
C HIS A 35 -4.31 29.72 5.91
N PRO A 36 -5.59 29.92 5.54
CA PRO A 36 -6.00 30.05 4.14
C PRO A 36 -5.49 31.33 3.47
N SER A 37 -5.22 32.39 4.25
CA SER A 37 -4.73 33.67 3.73
C SER A 37 -3.21 33.71 3.50
N LEU A 38 -2.47 32.72 4.00
CA LEU A 38 -1.00 32.70 3.89
C LEU A 38 -0.56 32.03 2.58
N SER A 39 0.53 32.51 2.00
CA SER A 39 1.22 31.85 0.90
C SER A 39 1.96 30.58 1.38
N PRO A 40 2.37 29.67 0.47
CA PRO A 40 3.13 28.48 0.86
C PRO A 40 4.41 28.78 1.66
N SER A 41 5.14 29.85 1.31
CA SER A 41 6.35 30.25 2.03
C SER A 41 6.08 30.77 3.45
N GLU A 42 4.96 31.47 3.64
CA GLU A 42 4.55 31.97 4.96
C GLU A 42 4.03 30.82 5.84
N ARG A 43 3.35 29.83 5.25
CA ARG A 43 2.87 28.64 5.97
C ARG A 43 4.01 27.83 6.58
N SER A 44 5.14 27.71 5.90
CA SER A 44 6.33 27.05 6.45
C SER A 44 6.90 27.73 7.70
N GLN A 45 6.56 29.01 7.95
CA GLN A 45 6.99 29.78 9.12
C GLN A 45 5.93 29.81 10.24
N THR A 46 4.79 29.14 10.05
CA THR A 46 3.79 28.98 11.11
C THR A 46 4.28 27.96 12.14
N PRO A 47 3.77 27.97 13.38
CA PRO A 47 4.08 26.95 14.37
C PRO A 47 3.83 25.52 13.85
N GLU A 48 2.77 25.31 13.07
CA GLU A 48 2.46 24.02 12.46
C GLU A 48 3.46 23.64 11.36
N GLY A 49 3.92 24.61 10.56
CA GLY A 49 4.97 24.40 9.55
C GLY A 49 6.32 24.02 10.17
N GLU A 50 6.75 24.76 11.20
CA GLU A 50 7.98 24.44 11.95
C GLU A 50 7.86 23.09 12.66
N ALA A 51 6.71 22.79 13.26
CA ALA A 51 6.48 21.51 13.91
C ALA A 51 6.54 20.34 12.91
N TRP A 52 6.03 20.53 11.69
CA TRP A 52 6.13 19.52 10.63
C TRP A 52 7.59 19.23 10.26
N ASP A 53 8.38 20.27 10.01
CA ASP A 53 9.79 20.10 9.67
C ASP A 53 10.56 19.42 10.81
N ASN A 54 10.28 19.78 12.06
CA ASN A 54 10.86 19.12 13.23
C ASN A 54 10.47 17.63 13.33
N CYS A 55 9.20 17.29 13.11
CA CYS A 55 8.73 15.90 13.13
C CYS A 55 9.45 15.05 12.07
N LYS A 56 9.56 15.59 10.85
CA LYS A 56 10.24 14.96 9.72
C LYS A 56 11.74 14.77 10.00
N SER A 57 12.43 15.79 10.52
CA SER A 57 13.85 15.68 10.90
C SER A 57 14.09 14.62 11.98
N GLN A 58 13.23 14.54 13.00
CA GLN A 58 13.36 13.53 14.06
C GLN A 58 13.10 12.12 13.52
N TYR A 59 12.07 11.94 12.71
CA TYR A 59 11.79 10.65 12.07
C TYR A 59 12.98 10.16 11.23
N LEU A 60 13.57 11.04 10.41
CA LEU A 60 14.75 10.67 9.61
C LEU A 60 15.96 10.29 10.47
N ALA A 61 16.16 10.97 11.62
CA ALA A 61 17.23 10.64 12.55
C ALA A 61 17.01 9.26 13.21
N GLU A 62 15.80 8.97 13.68
CA GLU A 62 15.46 7.68 14.29
C GLU A 62 15.54 6.52 13.29
N LEU A 63 15.10 6.76 12.05
CA LEU A 63 15.20 5.77 10.97
C LEU A 63 16.67 5.48 10.62
N ALA A 64 17.52 6.52 10.58
CA ALA A 64 18.96 6.34 10.38
C ALA A 64 19.60 5.55 11.53
N GLU A 65 19.28 5.89 12.78
CA GLU A 65 19.77 5.16 13.97
C GLU A 65 19.34 3.69 13.95
N HIS A 66 18.09 3.41 13.56
CA HIS A 66 17.57 2.05 13.42
C HIS A 66 18.41 1.25 12.42
N TYR A 67 18.59 1.76 11.20
CA TYR A 67 19.38 1.06 10.18
C TYR A 67 20.87 0.96 10.53
N GLU A 68 21.45 1.95 11.21
CA GLU A 68 22.82 1.85 11.73
C GLU A 68 22.94 0.71 12.73
N LYS A 69 21.97 0.56 13.64
CA LYS A 69 21.95 -0.53 14.62
C LYS A 69 21.84 -1.89 13.93
N GLU A 70 20.92 -2.04 12.97
CA GLU A 70 20.75 -3.29 12.22
C GLU A 70 22.00 -3.67 11.43
N ASN A 71 22.66 -2.71 10.78
CA ASN A 71 23.88 -2.95 10.02
C ASN A 71 25.07 -3.36 10.91
N ASN A 72 25.04 -3.01 12.19
CA ASN A 72 26.07 -3.34 13.17
C ASN A 72 25.80 -4.65 13.94
N GLU A 73 24.65 -5.29 13.76
CA GLU A 73 24.40 -6.59 14.40
C GLU A 73 25.34 -7.66 13.83
N PRO A 74 25.92 -8.54 14.67
CA PRO A 74 26.86 -9.57 14.21
C PRO A 74 26.19 -10.48 13.18
N ASN A 75 26.56 -10.32 11.92
CA ASN A 75 26.13 -11.21 10.86
C ASN A 75 27.12 -12.38 10.83
N ASP A 76 26.63 -13.60 10.97
CA ASP A 76 27.38 -14.86 10.92
C ASP A 76 27.96 -15.17 9.52
N GLY A 77 27.93 -14.19 8.60
CA GLY A 77 28.56 -14.24 7.28
C GLY A 77 27.86 -15.17 6.29
N ALA A 78 26.92 -15.98 6.74
CA ALA A 78 26.06 -16.78 5.88
C ALA A 78 24.94 -15.89 5.33
N ALA A 79 24.80 -15.84 3.99
CA ALA A 79 23.60 -15.28 3.39
C ALA A 79 22.42 -16.19 3.75
N VAL A 80 21.61 -15.79 4.72
CA VAL A 80 20.38 -16.48 5.07
C VAL A 80 19.34 -16.13 4.00
N THR A 81 19.08 -17.07 3.09
CA THR A 81 18.08 -16.93 2.02
C THR A 81 16.88 -17.83 2.29
N GLY A 82 15.80 -17.70 1.49
CA GLY A 82 14.59 -18.50 1.67
C GLY A 82 13.81 -18.09 2.92
N LEU A 83 13.11 -19.04 3.54
CA LEU A 83 12.20 -18.78 4.67
C LEU A 83 12.88 -18.08 5.85
N ALA A 84 14.08 -18.52 6.23
CA ALA A 84 14.84 -17.92 7.33
C ALA A 84 15.29 -16.47 6.99
N GLY A 85 15.55 -16.19 5.72
CA GLY A 85 15.84 -14.84 5.23
C GLY A 85 14.61 -13.95 5.29
N LEU A 86 13.47 -14.46 4.82
CA LEU A 86 12.18 -13.79 4.92
C LEU A 86 11.81 -13.49 6.38
N GLU A 87 11.91 -14.46 7.28
CA GLU A 87 11.59 -14.26 8.70
C GLU A 87 12.51 -13.24 9.37
N ARG A 88 13.78 -13.16 8.96
CA ARG A 88 14.71 -12.14 9.43
C ARG A 88 14.29 -10.76 8.95
N GLU A 89 14.07 -10.60 7.65
CA GLU A 89 13.70 -9.32 7.03
C GLU A 89 12.31 -8.84 7.51
N GLN A 90 11.35 -9.76 7.69
CA GLN A 90 10.05 -9.47 8.27
C GLN A 90 10.18 -8.97 9.72
N ARG A 91 11.05 -9.59 10.53
CA ARG A 91 11.33 -9.13 11.90
C ARG A 91 12.00 -7.76 11.93
N SER A 92 12.91 -7.49 11.01
CA SER A 92 13.53 -6.18 10.82
C SER A 92 12.47 -5.11 10.52
N LEU A 93 11.60 -5.35 9.55
CA LEU A 93 10.50 -4.44 9.23
C LEU A 93 9.49 -4.28 10.37
N ASP A 94 9.24 -5.32 11.15
CA ASP A 94 8.38 -5.24 12.32
C ASP A 94 9.05 -4.48 13.48
N ALA A 95 10.38 -4.47 13.56
CA ALA A 95 11.14 -3.69 14.54
C ALA A 95 11.08 -2.18 14.26
N LEU A 96 10.79 -1.76 13.02
CA LEU A 96 10.50 -0.36 12.69
C LEU A 96 9.21 0.15 13.32
N ARG A 97 8.33 -0.73 13.81
CA ARG A 97 7.02 -0.35 14.37
C ARG A 97 7.12 0.77 15.41
N ASP A 98 8.10 0.70 16.30
CA ASP A 98 8.24 1.68 17.38
C ASP A 98 8.65 3.05 16.84
N VAL A 99 9.51 3.09 15.81
CA VAL A 99 9.91 4.31 15.09
C VAL A 99 8.72 4.92 14.36
N GLU A 100 7.97 4.10 13.62
CA GLU A 100 6.77 4.54 12.89
C GLU A 100 5.70 5.07 13.84
N LEU A 101 5.46 4.38 14.95
CA LEU A 101 4.48 4.79 15.95
C LEU A 101 4.89 6.09 16.64
N ALA A 102 6.17 6.25 16.99
CA ALA A 102 6.69 7.48 17.58
C ALA A 102 6.55 8.67 16.62
N SER A 103 6.82 8.48 15.33
CA SER A 103 6.62 9.47 14.28
C SER A 103 5.16 9.93 14.20
N VAL A 104 4.24 8.96 14.12
CA VAL A 104 2.79 9.21 14.10
C VAL A 104 2.30 9.93 15.36
N GLN A 105 2.82 9.56 16.53
CA GLN A 105 2.49 10.21 17.81
C GLN A 105 2.96 11.66 17.83
N ARG A 106 4.23 11.94 17.46
CA ARG A 106 4.77 13.30 17.40
C ARG A 106 3.97 14.21 16.49
N VAL A 107 3.62 13.74 15.30
CA VAL A 107 2.78 14.51 14.38
C VAL A 107 1.40 14.77 15.00
N GLY A 108 0.79 13.77 15.65
CA GLY A 108 -0.47 13.96 16.36
C GLY A 108 -0.39 15.01 17.47
N GLU A 109 0.66 14.95 18.29
CA GLU A 109 0.90 15.84 19.44
C GLU A 109 1.26 17.27 19.03
N SER A 110 1.85 17.44 17.85
CA SER A 110 2.18 18.77 17.29
C SER A 110 0.95 19.66 17.08
N GLY A 111 -0.24 19.06 16.96
CA GLY A 111 -1.48 19.79 16.73
C GLY A 111 -1.69 20.26 15.30
N ILE A 112 -0.87 19.85 14.32
CA ILE A 112 -1.02 20.18 12.88
C ILE A 112 -2.46 19.95 12.39
N PHE A 113 -3.10 18.87 12.84
CA PHE A 113 -4.43 18.50 12.41
C PHE A 113 -5.56 18.97 13.35
N LYS A 114 -5.22 19.68 14.43
CA LYS A 114 -6.19 20.09 15.45
C LYS A 114 -7.11 21.18 14.90
N GLY A 115 -8.39 21.07 15.21
CA GLY A 115 -9.45 21.98 14.75
C GLY A 115 -10.03 21.63 13.37
N ILE A 116 -9.45 20.67 12.64
CA ILE A 116 -9.92 20.32 11.29
C ILE A 116 -11.13 19.39 11.38
N PRO A 117 -12.29 19.74 10.81
CA PRO A 117 -13.45 18.87 10.78
C PRO A 117 -13.14 17.56 10.06
N MET A 118 -13.65 16.45 10.57
CA MET A 118 -13.37 15.11 10.04
C MET A 118 -13.67 14.98 8.52
N GLU A 119 -14.75 15.60 8.03
CA GLU A 119 -15.11 15.56 6.60
C GLU A 119 -14.18 16.40 5.72
N ALA A 120 -13.48 17.39 6.29
CA ALA A 120 -12.60 18.27 5.53
C ALA A 120 -11.42 17.50 4.92
N PHE A 121 -10.92 16.43 5.56
CA PHE A 121 -9.83 15.61 5.01
C PHE A 121 -10.18 14.96 3.67
N ARG A 122 -11.45 14.58 3.48
CA ARG A 122 -11.92 14.03 2.20
C ARG A 122 -11.93 15.10 1.12
N GLU A 123 -12.36 16.31 1.45
CA GLU A 123 -12.36 17.43 0.51
C GLU A 123 -10.93 17.90 0.17
N MET A 124 -10.03 17.91 1.16
CA MET A 124 -8.61 18.20 0.95
C MET A 124 -7.98 17.19 -0.03
N GLY A 125 -8.25 15.89 0.14
CA GLY A 125 -7.77 14.86 -0.78
C GLY A 125 -8.31 15.04 -2.20
N ARG A 126 -9.60 15.40 -2.33
CA ARG A 126 -10.23 15.71 -3.63
C ARG A 126 -9.54 16.90 -4.29
N ALA A 127 -9.38 18.01 -3.56
CA ALA A 127 -8.77 19.22 -4.06
C ALA A 127 -7.31 18.98 -4.50
N ALA A 128 -6.52 18.28 -3.67
CA ALA A 128 -5.12 18.01 -3.95
C ALA A 128 -4.93 17.16 -5.22
N ALA A 129 -5.80 16.19 -5.46
CA ALA A 129 -5.78 15.38 -6.68
C ALA A 129 -6.16 16.20 -7.94
N MET A 130 -7.15 17.09 -7.84
CA MET A 130 -7.54 17.97 -8.95
C MET A 130 -6.46 18.98 -9.31
N THR A 131 -5.74 19.54 -8.34
CA THR A 131 -4.63 20.47 -8.60
C THR A 131 -3.38 19.75 -9.11
N GLY A 132 -3.11 18.54 -8.60
CA GLY A 132 -1.95 17.76 -8.99
C GLY A 132 -1.92 17.39 -10.47
N GLU A 133 -3.08 17.19 -11.11
CA GLU A 133 -3.19 17.00 -12.56
C GLU A 133 -2.62 18.19 -13.37
N ALA A 134 -2.72 19.41 -12.84
CA ALA A 134 -2.23 20.61 -13.50
C ALA A 134 -0.74 20.90 -13.22
N GLU A 135 -0.21 20.40 -12.10
CA GLU A 135 1.09 20.84 -11.52
C GLU A 135 2.15 19.73 -11.46
N GLY A 136 2.07 18.70 -12.32
CA GLY A 136 2.80 17.42 -12.28
C GLY A 136 4.34 17.40 -12.16
N LYS A 137 4.99 18.51 -11.78
CA LYS A 137 6.41 18.64 -11.43
C LYS A 137 6.68 19.06 -9.97
N ASP A 138 5.69 19.56 -9.20
CA ASP A 138 5.90 19.84 -7.77
C ASP A 138 5.87 18.52 -6.96
N ASN A 139 6.78 18.36 -5.99
CA ASN A 139 6.75 17.24 -5.05
C ASN A 139 5.56 17.29 -4.09
N ARG A 140 4.83 18.42 -4.06
CA ARG A 140 3.59 18.58 -3.29
C ARG A 140 2.33 18.22 -4.07
N ALA A 141 2.45 17.89 -5.35
CA ALA A 141 1.31 17.51 -6.19
C ALA A 141 0.88 16.05 -5.92
N VAL A 142 -0.42 15.83 -5.70
CA VAL A 142 -1.00 14.49 -5.66
C VAL A 142 -1.34 14.07 -7.08
N VAL A 143 -0.49 13.25 -7.69
CA VAL A 143 -0.69 12.76 -9.06
C VAL A 143 -1.06 11.28 -9.01
N VAL A 144 -2.28 10.96 -9.42
CA VAL A 144 -2.75 9.58 -9.64
C VAL A 144 -2.20 9.06 -10.96
N ARG A 145 -1.78 7.80 -11.01
CA ARG A 145 -1.28 7.17 -12.23
C ARG A 145 -2.35 7.22 -13.33
N GLU A 146 -1.94 7.68 -14.51
CA GLU A 146 -2.85 8.06 -15.60
C GLU A 146 -3.77 6.91 -16.05
N ASP A 147 -3.29 5.68 -15.96
CA ASP A 147 -3.94 4.48 -16.43
C ASP A 147 -4.77 3.76 -15.35
N PHE A 148 -4.69 4.20 -14.09
CA PHE A 148 -5.46 3.61 -13.00
C PHE A 148 -6.97 3.67 -13.27
N ARG A 149 -7.46 4.77 -13.87
CA ARG A 149 -8.87 4.89 -14.26
C ARG A 149 -9.27 3.85 -15.32
N GLY A 150 -8.40 3.62 -16.31
CA GLY A 150 -8.60 2.62 -17.35
C GLY A 150 -8.63 1.21 -16.77
N PHE A 151 -7.75 0.94 -15.82
CA PHE A 151 -7.70 -0.31 -15.05
C PHE A 151 -8.98 -0.56 -14.26
N LEU A 152 -9.51 0.44 -13.54
CA LEU A 152 -10.80 0.31 -12.85
C LEU A 152 -11.97 0.07 -13.81
N GLY A 153 -11.96 0.74 -14.96
CA GLY A 153 -12.95 0.52 -16.01
C GLY A 153 -12.93 -0.91 -16.57
N TRP A 154 -11.73 -1.48 -16.73
CA TRP A 154 -11.54 -2.88 -17.11
C TRP A 154 -11.98 -3.84 -16.00
N LEU A 155 -11.59 -3.61 -14.74
CA LEU A 155 -12.00 -4.46 -13.62
C LEU A 155 -13.52 -4.51 -13.46
N ASN A 156 -14.21 -3.40 -13.69
CA ASN A 156 -15.68 -3.33 -13.67
C ASN A 156 -16.35 -4.16 -14.77
N GLN A 157 -15.63 -4.54 -15.82
CA GLN A 157 -16.13 -5.44 -16.87
C GLN A 157 -15.97 -6.91 -16.49
N ILE A 158 -15.12 -7.21 -15.49
CA ILE A 158 -14.92 -8.57 -15.00
C ILE A 158 -16.06 -8.94 -14.05
N VAL A 159 -16.73 -10.04 -14.35
CA VAL A 159 -17.81 -10.56 -13.51
C VAL A 159 -17.23 -10.93 -12.14
N GLY A 160 -17.68 -10.24 -11.09
CA GLY A 160 -17.19 -10.44 -9.73
C GLY A 160 -15.78 -9.90 -9.49
N GLY A 161 -15.35 -8.89 -10.24
CA GLY A 161 -14.17 -8.10 -9.92
C GLY A 161 -14.43 -7.17 -8.73
N GLU A 162 -13.70 -7.36 -7.64
CA GLU A 162 -13.73 -6.49 -6.46
C GLU A 162 -12.34 -5.88 -6.25
N PHE A 163 -12.29 -4.64 -5.74
CA PHE A 163 -11.03 -4.08 -5.27
C PHE A 163 -11.13 -3.39 -3.91
N GLY A 164 -10.00 -3.28 -3.23
CA GLY A 164 -9.84 -2.49 -2.02
C GLY A 164 -8.47 -1.83 -1.96
N VAL A 165 -8.34 -0.87 -1.05
CA VAL A 165 -7.11 -0.11 -0.81
C VAL A 165 -6.71 -0.27 0.64
N ILE A 166 -5.47 -0.68 0.88
CA ILE A 166 -4.86 -0.77 2.20
C ILE A 166 -3.63 0.12 2.20
N SER A 167 -3.57 1.08 3.11
CA SER A 167 -2.48 2.05 3.13
C SER A 167 -2.04 2.36 4.56
N VAL A 168 -0.75 2.64 4.72
CA VAL A 168 -0.19 3.21 5.96
C VAL A 168 -0.50 4.70 6.12
N ASN A 169 -1.11 5.32 5.10
CA ASN A 169 -1.47 6.73 5.11
C ASN A 169 -2.26 7.11 6.38
N TRP A 170 -2.04 8.34 6.87
CA TRP A 170 -2.57 8.80 8.14
C TRP A 170 -4.08 9.05 8.13
N SER A 171 -4.71 9.15 6.96
CA SER A 171 -6.14 9.43 6.83
C SER A 171 -6.81 8.66 5.68
N TRP A 172 -7.65 7.68 6.03
CA TRP A 172 -8.48 6.98 5.06
C TRP A 172 -9.45 7.92 4.33
N LYS A 173 -9.84 9.04 4.95
CA LYS A 173 -10.72 10.04 4.33
C LYS A 173 -9.98 10.84 3.27
N TRP A 174 -8.72 11.19 3.52
CA TRP A 174 -7.84 11.79 2.52
C TRP A 174 -7.68 10.87 1.31
N VAL A 175 -7.30 9.61 1.55
CA VAL A 175 -7.18 8.58 0.49
C VAL A 175 -8.50 8.46 -0.29
N ARG A 176 -9.63 8.40 0.43
CA ARG A 176 -10.95 8.36 -0.20
C ARG A 176 -11.25 9.60 -1.06
N GLY A 177 -10.84 10.78 -0.60
CA GLY A 177 -10.99 12.03 -1.34
C GLY A 177 -10.26 12.03 -2.67
N VAL A 178 -9.00 11.57 -2.66
CA VAL A 178 -8.19 11.42 -3.88
C VAL A 178 -8.86 10.42 -4.84
N LEU A 179 -9.29 9.28 -4.33
CA LEU A 179 -9.96 8.25 -5.13
C LEU A 179 -11.29 8.73 -5.72
N ASP A 180 -12.05 9.59 -5.02
CA ASP A 180 -13.31 10.11 -5.55
C ASP A 180 -13.14 10.90 -6.86
N VAL A 181 -11.97 11.53 -7.09
CA VAL A 181 -11.68 12.25 -8.35
C VAL A 181 -11.55 11.28 -9.52
N VAL A 182 -10.83 10.17 -9.31
CA VAL A 182 -10.51 9.20 -10.37
C VAL A 182 -11.63 8.21 -10.61
N ILE A 183 -12.32 7.81 -9.55
CA ILE A 183 -13.49 6.92 -9.61
C ILE A 183 -14.70 7.68 -10.20
N GLY A 184 -14.87 8.97 -9.90
CA GLY A 184 -16.02 9.74 -10.38
C GLY A 184 -17.37 9.05 -10.09
N ASN A 185 -18.22 8.92 -11.12
CA ASN A 185 -19.55 8.29 -11.06
C ASN A 185 -19.56 6.82 -11.53
N PHE A 186 -18.51 6.02 -11.28
CA PHE A 186 -18.67 4.56 -11.43
C PHE A 186 -19.91 4.12 -10.64
N ASN A 187 -20.70 3.21 -11.22
CA ASN A 187 -22.01 2.86 -10.67
C ASN A 187 -21.84 2.32 -9.24
N VAL A 188 -22.26 3.14 -8.28
CA VAL A 188 -21.93 3.13 -6.84
C VAL A 188 -22.24 1.79 -6.14
N LYS A 189 -23.03 0.92 -6.77
CA LYS A 189 -23.49 -0.35 -6.21
C LYS A 189 -22.52 -1.52 -6.34
N ILE A 190 -21.50 -1.46 -7.19
CA ILE A 190 -20.61 -2.63 -7.48
C ILE A 190 -19.16 -2.37 -7.04
N ILE A 191 -18.71 -1.10 -7.01
CA ILE A 191 -17.31 -0.77 -6.77
C ILE A 191 -17.20 0.45 -5.84
N TYR A 192 -17.59 0.29 -4.58
CA TYR A 192 -17.03 1.14 -3.53
C TYR A 192 -15.84 0.38 -2.95
N GLY A 193 -14.67 0.58 -3.55
CA GLY A 193 -13.44 -0.01 -3.03
C GLY A 193 -13.28 0.36 -1.55
N TYR A 194 -13.05 -0.66 -0.73
CA TYR A 194 -12.87 -0.47 0.71
C TYR A 194 -11.54 0.23 0.95
N VAL A 195 -11.57 1.40 1.59
CA VAL A 195 -10.34 2.09 2.01
C VAL A 195 -10.08 1.77 3.47
N VAL A 196 -8.93 1.14 3.72
CA VAL A 196 -8.42 0.84 5.04
C VAL A 196 -7.09 1.55 5.19
N ALA A 197 -7.08 2.62 5.97
CA ALA A 197 -5.89 3.39 6.33
C ALA A 197 -6.09 4.00 7.71
N ASN A 198 -5.08 4.65 8.30
CA ASN A 198 -5.24 5.28 9.60
C ASN A 198 -6.31 6.41 9.55
N ASP A 199 -6.63 6.99 10.71
CA ASP A 199 -7.67 8.00 10.85
C ASP A 199 -7.15 9.17 11.69
N ILE A 200 -7.59 10.38 11.39
CA ILE A 200 -7.21 11.57 12.15
C ILE A 200 -8.39 12.02 12.98
N ASP A 201 -8.20 12.20 14.29
CA ASP A 201 -9.17 12.91 15.13
C ASP A 201 -8.82 14.39 15.18
N GLY A 202 -9.47 15.17 14.31
CA GLY A 202 -9.27 16.61 14.24
C GLY A 202 -9.67 17.39 15.49
N SER A 203 -10.44 16.84 16.44
CA SER A 203 -10.67 17.52 17.73
C SER A 203 -9.40 17.55 18.59
N THR A 204 -8.57 16.51 18.48
CA THR A 204 -7.33 16.36 19.25
C THR A 204 -6.08 16.65 18.42
N GLY A 205 -6.14 16.50 17.10
CA GLY A 205 -4.98 16.44 16.20
C GLY A 205 -4.35 15.04 16.07
N MET A 206 -4.71 14.10 16.95
CA MET A 206 -4.07 12.78 17.02
C MET A 206 -4.41 11.90 15.81
N ILE A 207 -3.38 11.25 15.27
CA ILE A 207 -3.53 10.12 14.34
C ILE A 207 -3.85 8.86 15.14
N ARG A 208 -4.80 8.08 14.65
CA ARG A 208 -5.36 6.88 15.29
C ARG A 208 -5.40 5.74 14.30
N GLY A 209 -5.38 4.52 14.82
CA GLY A 209 -5.59 3.34 14.00
C GLY A 209 -6.98 3.27 13.36
N TYR A 210 -7.11 2.42 12.35
CA TYR A 210 -8.38 2.09 11.71
C TYR A 210 -9.19 1.10 12.55
N PRO A 211 -10.53 1.22 12.63
CA PRO A 211 -11.38 0.23 13.29
C PRO A 211 -11.54 -1.05 12.44
N LEU A 212 -10.45 -1.83 12.31
CA LEU A 212 -10.44 -3.08 11.52
C LEU A 212 -11.48 -4.09 11.99
N HIS A 213 -11.65 -4.22 13.31
CA HIS A 213 -12.64 -5.13 13.90
C HIS A 213 -13.88 -4.35 14.34
N MET A 214 -14.93 -4.35 13.51
CA MET A 214 -16.16 -3.61 13.80
C MET A 214 -16.81 -4.01 15.13
N LEU A 215 -16.71 -5.30 15.50
CA LEU A 215 -17.30 -5.83 16.74
C LEU A 215 -16.47 -5.53 17.99
N ALA A 216 -15.13 -5.49 17.87
CA ALA A 216 -14.25 -5.34 19.03
C ALA A 216 -14.01 -3.87 19.43
N ARG A 217 -14.48 -2.90 18.63
CA ARG A 217 -14.23 -1.45 18.78
C ARG A 217 -12.74 -1.09 18.94
N ARG A 218 -11.84 -2.01 18.62
CA ARG A 218 -10.39 -1.82 18.71
C ARG A 218 -9.91 -1.17 17.41
N ARG A 219 -9.15 -0.10 17.57
CA ARG A 219 -8.44 0.56 16.47
C ARG A 219 -7.05 -0.06 16.37
N THR A 220 -6.62 -0.35 15.16
CA THR A 220 -5.31 -0.91 14.83
C THR A 220 -4.57 0.09 13.97
N TYR A 221 -3.39 0.51 14.41
CA TYR A 221 -2.51 1.33 13.59
C TYR A 221 -2.00 0.51 12.41
N LEU A 222 -2.05 1.08 11.21
CA LEU A 222 -1.43 0.53 10.01
C LEU A 222 -0.09 1.22 9.80
N LEU A 223 1.01 0.57 10.20
CA LEU A 223 2.36 1.16 10.16
C LEU A 223 3.34 0.25 9.44
N THR A 224 3.24 -1.06 9.67
CA THR A 224 4.20 -2.01 9.13
C THR A 224 3.55 -2.99 8.15
N THR A 225 4.40 -3.84 7.56
CA THR A 225 3.94 -4.88 6.65
C THR A 225 3.06 -5.94 7.33
N ALA A 226 3.29 -6.23 8.61
CA ALA A 226 2.41 -7.10 9.39
C ALA A 226 1.00 -6.49 9.58
N ASP A 227 0.92 -5.16 9.79
CA ASP A 227 -0.38 -4.49 9.91
C ASP A 227 -1.15 -4.52 8.58
N LYS A 228 -0.47 -4.27 7.45
CA LYS A 228 -1.07 -4.38 6.11
C LYS A 228 -1.54 -5.81 5.84
N LEU A 229 -0.78 -6.83 6.23
CA LEU A 229 -1.18 -8.23 6.08
C LEU A 229 -2.42 -8.57 6.91
N LEU A 230 -2.49 -8.10 8.15
CA LEU A 230 -3.67 -8.27 8.99
C LEU A 230 -4.90 -7.61 8.32
N ALA A 231 -4.74 -6.37 7.85
CA ALA A 231 -5.80 -5.65 7.15
C ALA A 231 -6.24 -6.37 5.87
N GLN A 232 -5.30 -6.95 5.11
CA GLN A 232 -5.57 -7.73 3.89
C GLN A 232 -6.45 -8.94 4.20
N LYS A 233 -6.06 -9.74 5.21
CA LYS A 233 -6.83 -10.92 5.63
C LYS A 233 -8.26 -10.56 6.04
N LEU A 234 -8.42 -9.48 6.80
CA LEU A 234 -9.74 -9.01 7.24
C LEU A 234 -10.57 -8.44 6.08
N MET A 235 -9.95 -7.74 5.14
CA MET A 235 -10.64 -7.24 3.94
C MET A 235 -11.16 -8.38 3.07
N LEU A 236 -10.32 -9.39 2.82
CA LEU A 236 -10.68 -10.58 2.04
C LEU A 236 -11.82 -11.36 2.70
N HIS A 237 -11.86 -11.44 4.03
CA HIS A 237 -12.88 -12.20 4.76
C HIS A 237 -14.19 -11.43 5.02
N ASP A 238 -14.10 -10.16 5.44
CA ASP A 238 -15.25 -9.41 5.99
C ASP A 238 -15.86 -8.40 5.04
N LYS A 239 -15.14 -8.00 3.99
CA LYS A 239 -15.53 -6.85 3.14
C LYS A 239 -15.90 -7.28 1.73
N PHE A 240 -15.17 -8.23 1.18
CA PHE A 240 -15.49 -8.77 -0.13
C PHE A 240 -16.73 -9.66 -0.08
N SER A 241 -17.64 -9.40 -1.00
CA SER A 241 -19.04 -9.88 -0.98
C SER A 241 -19.16 -11.32 -1.46
N LEU A 242 -18.11 -11.78 -2.12
CA LEU A 242 -17.97 -13.12 -2.63
C LEU A 242 -17.54 -14.02 -1.47
N GLY A 243 -18.52 -14.61 -0.79
CA GLY A 243 -18.30 -15.68 0.19
C GLY A 243 -17.60 -16.90 -0.42
N ALA A 244 -17.76 -18.09 0.16
CA ALA A 244 -17.17 -19.32 -0.38
C ALA A 244 -17.79 -19.72 -1.74
N VAL A 245 -17.44 -18.99 -2.80
CA VAL A 245 -17.76 -19.30 -4.20
C VAL A 245 -16.78 -20.39 -4.65
N SER A 246 -17.29 -21.35 -5.43
CA SER A 246 -16.49 -22.37 -6.09
C SER A 246 -16.45 -22.06 -7.59
N PRO A 247 -15.28 -21.79 -8.20
CA PRO A 247 -13.94 -21.83 -7.60
C PRO A 247 -13.65 -20.64 -6.67
N GLN A 248 -12.68 -20.80 -5.77
CA GLN A 248 -12.25 -19.73 -4.86
C GLN A 248 -11.78 -18.49 -5.66
N PRO A 249 -12.09 -17.27 -5.19
CA PRO A 249 -11.61 -16.05 -5.81
C PRO A 249 -10.09 -16.04 -5.94
N LEU A 250 -9.57 -15.48 -7.03
CA LEU A 250 -8.15 -15.22 -7.19
C LEU A 250 -7.79 -13.93 -6.47
N THR A 251 -6.83 -13.99 -5.55
CA THR A 251 -6.40 -12.81 -4.79
C THR A 251 -5.15 -12.19 -5.39
N VAL A 252 -5.20 -10.87 -5.63
CA VAL A 252 -4.09 -10.09 -6.16
C VAL A 252 -3.75 -8.99 -5.16
N TYR A 253 -2.47 -8.81 -4.84
CA TYR A 253 -1.99 -7.64 -4.10
C TYR A 253 -1.01 -6.86 -4.96
N ILE A 254 -1.15 -5.54 -4.99
CA ILE A 254 -0.27 -4.64 -5.72
C ILE A 254 0.28 -3.59 -4.76
N GLY A 255 1.61 -3.47 -4.69
CA GLY A 255 2.30 -2.53 -3.81
C GLY A 255 3.68 -2.16 -4.35
N ASP A 256 4.34 -1.17 -3.79
CA ASP A 256 5.66 -0.69 -4.27
C ASP A 256 6.73 -0.64 -3.17
N SER A 257 6.35 -0.83 -1.90
CA SER A 257 7.23 -0.54 -0.78
C SER A 257 7.51 -1.77 0.11
N PRO A 258 8.54 -1.71 0.99
CA PRO A 258 8.75 -2.75 2.01
C PRO A 258 7.54 -3.03 2.88
N THR A 259 6.65 -2.05 3.10
CA THR A 259 5.41 -2.26 3.86
C THR A 259 4.45 -3.23 3.15
N ASP A 260 4.66 -3.51 1.87
CA ASP A 260 3.83 -4.42 1.08
C ASP A 260 4.38 -5.85 0.99
N LEU A 261 5.57 -6.12 1.55
CA LEU A 261 6.23 -7.43 1.42
C LEU A 261 5.32 -8.60 1.84
N SER A 262 4.84 -8.60 3.09
CA SER A 262 3.99 -9.66 3.61
C SER A 262 2.67 -9.81 2.82
N PRO A 263 1.92 -8.73 2.53
CA PRO A 263 0.73 -8.82 1.70
C PRO A 263 0.96 -9.36 0.28
N LEU A 264 2.08 -8.96 -0.36
CA LEU A 264 2.49 -9.43 -1.69
C LEU A 264 2.71 -10.95 -1.69
N LEU A 265 3.44 -11.47 -0.70
CA LEU A 265 3.70 -12.89 -0.55
C LEU A 265 2.45 -13.69 -0.13
N HIS A 266 1.52 -13.04 0.57
CA HIS A 266 0.28 -13.66 1.02
C HIS A 266 -0.78 -13.77 -0.08
N ALA A 267 -0.80 -12.87 -1.08
CA ALA A 267 -1.73 -12.94 -2.21
C ALA A 267 -1.39 -14.09 -3.18
N ASP A 268 -2.34 -14.54 -3.99
CA ASP A 268 -2.07 -15.57 -5.00
C ASP A 268 -1.18 -15.04 -6.11
N ILE A 269 -1.34 -13.75 -6.42
CA ILE A 269 -0.44 -12.99 -7.27
C ILE A 269 -0.02 -11.72 -6.51
N GLY A 270 1.27 -11.64 -6.17
CA GLY A 270 1.89 -10.39 -5.71
C GLY A 270 2.50 -9.64 -6.90
N ILE A 271 2.13 -8.37 -7.06
CA ILE A 271 2.61 -7.50 -8.14
C ILE A 271 3.29 -6.27 -7.53
N ILE A 272 4.54 -6.05 -7.92
CA ILE A 272 5.31 -4.87 -7.56
C ILE A 272 5.01 -3.78 -8.58
N MET A 273 4.47 -2.65 -8.13
CA MET A 273 4.39 -1.44 -8.93
C MET A 273 5.76 -0.77 -8.90
N GLU A 274 6.49 -0.84 -10.01
CA GLU A 274 7.78 -0.16 -10.13
C GLU A 274 7.53 1.35 -10.12
N SER A 275 8.22 2.04 -9.21
CA SER A 275 8.15 3.49 -9.11
C SER A 275 9.56 4.08 -9.16
N PRO A 276 9.83 5.04 -10.07
CA PRO A 276 11.10 5.76 -10.09
C PRO A 276 11.29 6.67 -8.86
N SER A 277 10.25 6.88 -8.05
CA SER A 277 10.23 7.78 -6.88
C SER A 277 10.29 7.09 -5.52
N SER A 278 10.12 5.76 -5.46
CA SER A 278 10.43 4.98 -4.25
C SER A 278 11.94 5.10 -3.97
N THR A 279 12.41 4.97 -2.72
CA THR A 279 13.85 4.82 -2.46
C THR A 279 14.35 3.67 -3.36
N PRO A 280 15.05 3.95 -4.48
CA PRO A 280 15.01 3.04 -5.61
C PRO A 280 15.59 1.69 -5.20
N GLY A 281 14.76 0.66 -5.29
CA GLY A 281 15.15 -0.71 -4.99
C GLY A 281 15.07 -1.14 -3.53
N ALA A 282 14.47 -0.39 -2.59
CA ALA A 282 14.34 -0.87 -1.21
C ALA A 282 13.56 -2.21 -1.13
N LEU A 283 12.36 -2.27 -1.72
CA LEU A 283 11.58 -3.52 -1.80
C LEU A 283 12.28 -4.56 -2.69
N ARG A 284 12.92 -4.15 -3.79
CA ARG A 284 13.60 -5.07 -4.70
C ARG A 284 14.81 -5.73 -4.04
N ASN A 285 15.64 -4.96 -3.37
CA ASN A 285 16.79 -5.43 -2.60
C ASN A 285 16.34 -6.38 -1.49
N LEU A 286 15.24 -6.04 -0.81
CA LEU A 286 14.62 -6.89 0.20
C LEU A 286 14.19 -8.26 -0.36
N ILE A 287 13.51 -8.25 -1.51
CA ILE A 287 13.08 -9.47 -2.20
C ILE A 287 14.28 -10.30 -2.66
N GLU A 288 15.31 -9.65 -3.22
CA GLU A 288 16.55 -10.30 -3.66
C GLU A 288 17.30 -10.93 -2.47
N LYS A 289 17.38 -10.24 -1.32
CA LYS A 289 17.95 -10.79 -0.07
C LYS A 289 17.19 -12.01 0.42
N CYS A 290 15.86 -12.02 0.29
CA CYS A 290 15.04 -13.18 0.63
C CYS A 290 15.22 -14.36 -0.35
N GLY A 291 15.94 -14.17 -1.46
CA GLY A 291 16.15 -15.18 -2.50
C GLY A 291 14.96 -15.34 -3.45
N TYR A 292 14.02 -14.39 -3.45
CA TYR A 292 12.85 -14.40 -4.32
C TYR A 292 13.15 -13.81 -5.69
N ARG A 293 12.35 -14.20 -6.68
CA ARG A 293 12.50 -13.72 -8.06
C ARG A 293 11.38 -12.77 -8.41
N VAL A 294 11.72 -11.73 -9.17
CA VAL A 294 10.75 -10.81 -9.76
C VAL A 294 10.76 -10.98 -11.27
N LEU A 295 9.58 -11.17 -11.87
CA LEU A 295 9.40 -11.25 -13.32
C LEU A 295 8.48 -10.15 -13.81
N PRO A 296 8.70 -9.59 -15.01
CA PRO A 296 7.72 -8.68 -15.59
C PRO A 296 6.38 -9.42 -15.80
N ALA A 297 5.25 -8.73 -15.63
CA ALA A 297 3.92 -9.34 -15.77
C ALA A 297 3.69 -10.04 -17.13
N SER A 298 4.33 -9.57 -18.20
CA SER A 298 4.31 -10.22 -19.52
C SER A 298 4.87 -11.65 -19.53
N LYS A 299 5.61 -12.04 -18.48
CA LYS A 299 6.16 -13.39 -18.27
C LYS A 299 5.41 -14.18 -17.19
N TYR A 300 4.17 -13.84 -16.86
CA TYR A 300 3.39 -14.49 -15.80
C TYR A 300 3.33 -16.03 -15.92
N LYS A 301 3.41 -16.60 -17.13
CA LYS A 301 3.45 -18.06 -17.35
C LYS A 301 4.69 -18.73 -16.77
N GLU A 302 5.74 -17.97 -16.48
CA GLU A 302 6.95 -18.46 -15.83
C GLU A 302 6.83 -18.47 -14.29
N LEU A 303 5.79 -17.83 -13.73
CA LEU A 303 5.46 -17.87 -12.31
C LEU A 303 5.24 -19.31 -11.83
N TYR A 304 4.74 -20.18 -12.71
CA TYR A 304 4.65 -21.61 -12.48
C TYR A 304 5.17 -22.44 -13.65
N ARG A 305 6.41 -22.91 -13.53
CA ARG A 305 6.92 -24.04 -14.32
C ARG A 305 7.13 -25.22 -13.38
N LYS A 306 6.30 -26.25 -13.55
CA LYS A 306 6.40 -27.50 -12.79
C LYS A 306 7.84 -28.03 -12.82
N GLY A 307 8.41 -28.35 -11.65
CA GLY A 307 9.83 -28.70 -11.46
C GLY A 307 10.73 -27.52 -11.07
N ASP A 308 10.85 -26.48 -11.91
CA ASP A 308 11.82 -25.38 -11.70
C ASP A 308 11.36 -24.34 -10.68
N SER A 309 10.06 -24.06 -10.60
CA SER A 309 9.49 -22.96 -9.77
C SER A 309 9.02 -23.42 -8.39
N GLU A 310 9.26 -24.67 -7.99
CA GLU A 310 8.74 -25.22 -6.73
C GLU A 310 9.52 -24.73 -5.50
N LYS A 311 10.70 -24.12 -5.68
CA LYS A 311 11.62 -23.75 -4.59
C LYS A 311 11.76 -22.24 -4.35
N VAL A 312 11.13 -21.38 -5.16
CA VAL A 312 11.34 -19.93 -5.09
C VAL A 312 10.02 -19.21 -5.31
N ALA A 313 9.62 -18.34 -4.37
CA ALA A 313 8.49 -17.44 -4.59
C ALA A 313 8.81 -16.47 -5.74
N ILE A 314 7.87 -16.33 -6.68
CA ILE A 314 7.99 -15.45 -7.83
C ILE A 314 6.93 -14.36 -7.71
N LEU A 315 7.39 -13.12 -7.57
CA LEU A 315 6.55 -11.93 -7.66
C LEU A 315 6.56 -11.41 -9.11
N LEU A 316 5.49 -10.72 -9.49
CA LEU A 316 5.45 -10.01 -10.76
C LEU A 316 5.84 -8.54 -10.55
N SER A 317 6.29 -7.87 -11.60
CA SER A 317 6.45 -6.42 -11.61
C SER A 317 5.81 -5.79 -12.83
N VAL A 318 5.35 -4.55 -12.64
CA VAL A 318 4.77 -3.69 -13.68
C VAL A 318 5.20 -2.25 -13.47
N ASN A 319 5.32 -1.48 -14.55
CA ASN A 319 5.59 -0.03 -14.44
C ASN A 319 4.30 0.80 -14.30
N ASN A 320 3.17 0.23 -14.71
CA ASN A 320 1.88 0.86 -14.78
C ASN A 320 0.76 -0.22 -14.78
N PHE A 321 -0.48 0.19 -14.57
CA PHE A 321 -1.64 -0.71 -14.55
C PHE A 321 -1.99 -1.28 -15.94
N MET A 322 -1.63 -0.63 -17.05
CA MET A 322 -1.85 -1.17 -18.39
C MET A 322 -1.07 -2.45 -18.63
N GLU A 323 0.15 -2.58 -18.10
CA GLU A 323 0.93 -3.81 -18.22
C GLU A 323 0.24 -5.03 -17.59
N ILE A 324 -0.57 -4.83 -16.55
CA ILE A 324 -1.40 -5.89 -15.95
C ILE A 324 -2.44 -6.36 -16.97
N LYS A 325 -3.19 -5.41 -17.54
CA LYS A 325 -4.23 -5.70 -18.52
C LYS A 325 -3.65 -6.31 -19.80
N ASP A 326 -2.58 -5.72 -20.34
CA ASP A 326 -1.98 -6.12 -21.61
C ASP A 326 -1.27 -7.48 -21.51
N SER A 327 -0.89 -7.91 -20.30
CA SER A 327 -0.37 -9.26 -20.07
C SER A 327 -1.43 -10.34 -20.34
N GLY A 328 -2.71 -10.02 -20.18
CA GLY A 328 -3.83 -10.98 -20.22
C GLY A 328 -3.79 -12.04 -19.11
N MET A 329 -2.97 -11.83 -18.06
CA MET A 329 -2.76 -12.84 -17.03
C MET A 329 -4.01 -13.10 -16.19
N LEU A 330 -4.83 -12.08 -15.99
CA LEU A 330 -6.05 -12.17 -15.17
C LEU A 330 -7.24 -12.73 -15.96
N GLU A 331 -7.11 -12.85 -17.28
CA GLU A 331 -8.08 -13.45 -18.19
C GLU A 331 -7.69 -14.86 -18.69
N ASP A 332 -6.46 -15.32 -18.46
CA ASP A 332 -6.00 -16.64 -18.91
C ASP A 332 -6.58 -17.76 -18.04
N GLU A 333 -7.74 -18.29 -18.45
CA GLU A 333 -8.44 -19.41 -17.79
C GLU A 333 -7.61 -20.70 -17.69
N LYS A 334 -6.54 -20.85 -18.47
CA LYS A 334 -5.68 -22.04 -18.44
C LYS A 334 -4.52 -21.91 -17.46
N TRP A 335 -4.28 -20.70 -16.95
CA TRP A 335 -3.23 -20.43 -16.00
C TRP A 335 -3.78 -20.50 -14.57
N ASP A 336 -3.19 -21.39 -13.76
CA ASP A 336 -3.51 -21.50 -12.34
C ASP A 336 -2.31 -21.05 -11.49
N PRO A 337 -2.27 -19.78 -11.04
CA PRO A 337 -1.22 -19.30 -10.15
C PRO A 337 -1.31 -19.89 -8.74
N THR A 338 -2.45 -20.44 -8.33
CA THR A 338 -2.59 -20.99 -6.97
C THR A 338 -1.80 -22.28 -6.76
N ALA A 339 -1.71 -23.13 -7.79
CA ALA A 339 -0.86 -24.31 -7.78
C ALA A 339 0.62 -23.99 -7.52
N ALA A 340 1.11 -22.85 -8.02
CA ALA A 340 2.48 -22.39 -7.82
C ALA A 340 2.78 -22.10 -6.36
N LYS A 341 1.87 -21.35 -5.74
CA LYS A 341 1.97 -20.93 -4.35
C LYS A 341 1.77 -22.09 -3.39
N GLU A 342 0.88 -23.03 -3.70
CA GLU A 342 0.74 -24.28 -2.94
C GLU A 342 2.01 -25.13 -3.01
N ALA A 343 2.59 -25.28 -4.21
CA ALA A 343 3.84 -26.00 -4.38
C ALA A 343 5.01 -25.36 -3.62
N TRP A 344 5.13 -24.03 -3.68
CA TRP A 344 6.11 -23.27 -2.91
C TRP A 344 5.92 -23.44 -1.40
N LYS A 345 4.69 -23.26 -0.87
CA LYS A 345 4.40 -23.47 0.56
C LYS A 345 4.72 -24.89 1.02
N LYS A 346 4.48 -25.89 0.15
CA LYS A 346 4.82 -27.27 0.44
C LYS A 346 6.33 -27.48 0.51
N ALA A 347 7.08 -26.98 -0.47
CA ALA A 347 8.54 -27.05 -0.47
C ALA A 347 9.15 -26.34 0.75
N GLU A 348 8.63 -25.16 1.12
CA GLU A 348 9.05 -24.45 2.34
C GLU A 348 8.76 -25.21 3.64
N SER A 349 7.81 -26.15 3.65
CA SER A 349 7.49 -26.97 4.83
C SER A 349 8.29 -28.27 4.92
N GLU A 350 9.00 -28.64 3.85
CA GLU A 350 9.79 -29.86 3.74
C GLU A 350 11.29 -29.64 3.97
N ASP A 351 11.77 -28.38 3.87
CA ASP A 351 13.11 -27.91 4.26
C ASP A 351 13.12 -27.43 5.73
#